data_AF-A0A956TIS6-F1
#
_entry.id   AF-A0A956TIS6-F1
#
_cell.length_a   1.000
_cell.length_b   1.000
_cell.length_c   1.000
_cell.angle_alpha   90.00
_cell.angle_beta   90.00
_cell.angle_gamma   90.00
#
_symmetry.space_group_name_H-M   'P 1'
#
loop_
_entity.id
_entity.type
_entity.pdbx_description
1 polymer ?
#
loop_
_entity_poly.entity_id
_entity_poly.type
_entity_poly.pdbx_seq_one_letter_code
_entity_poly.pdbx_strand_id
1 'polypeptide(L)'
;KSEWHRQRTYTVRDADPAGGTITIDLVTHGSGLAGPWARNARPGDLVQLVGPGGAYSPDPDADWHLLAGDDAAIPAISVALSRISPDRKTFVILEVEDEADQADLESASGLSTPAGQPIIWLHRKGDEHTAQPRILEAIKPLDLPDGRGHAFVHGEAGMVREVRRHLVNERGMDVLDLSATGYWKFRRTEEGWREDKPEWKRLAEEDLA
;
A
#
# COMPACT_ATOMS: atom_id res chain seq x y z
N LYS A 1 -13.68 -25.51 7.70
CA LYS A 1 -12.78 -24.88 6.69
C LYS A 1 -13.22 -25.18 5.24
N SER A 2 -14.08 -26.17 4.99
CA SER A 2 -14.58 -26.56 3.66
C SER A 2 -15.73 -25.70 3.10
N GLU A 3 -16.25 -24.73 3.87
CA GLU A 3 -17.34 -23.82 3.45
C GLU A 3 -16.91 -22.34 3.44
N TRP A 4 -15.61 -22.07 3.34
CA TRP A 4 -15.13 -20.68 3.39
C TRP A 4 -15.27 -20.09 1.98
N HIS A 5 -16.37 -19.36 1.78
CA HIS A 5 -16.55 -18.50 0.62
C HIS A 5 -15.35 -17.54 0.50
N ARG A 6 -14.98 -17.24 -0.75
CA ARG A 6 -13.75 -16.54 -1.16
C ARG A 6 -13.41 -15.34 -0.25
N GLN A 7 -12.20 -15.31 0.32
CA GLN A 7 -11.73 -14.25 1.23
C GLN A 7 -11.03 -13.10 0.50
N ARG A 8 -11.04 -11.91 1.12
CA ARG A 8 -10.37 -10.69 0.67
C ARG A 8 -9.63 -10.04 1.83
N THR A 9 -8.43 -9.54 1.59
CA THR A 9 -7.63 -8.82 2.60
C THR A 9 -7.81 -7.32 2.41
N TYR A 10 -8.22 -6.63 3.46
CA TYR A 10 -8.35 -5.18 3.52
C TYR A 10 -7.64 -4.62 4.74
N THR A 11 -7.24 -3.36 4.65
CA THR A 11 -6.72 -2.60 5.78
C THR A 11 -7.87 -2.10 6.65
N VAL A 12 -7.76 -2.30 7.96
CA VAL A 12 -8.59 -1.56 8.94
C VAL A 12 -8.03 -0.15 9.06
N ARG A 13 -8.74 0.84 8.52
CA ARG A 13 -8.35 2.26 8.56
C ARG A 13 -8.45 2.83 9.97
N ASP A 14 -9.51 2.48 10.68
CA ASP A 14 -9.76 2.94 12.04
C ASP A 14 -10.49 1.87 12.84
N ALA A 15 -10.28 1.87 14.15
CA ALA A 15 -10.98 0.98 15.06
C ALA A 15 -11.33 1.74 16.34
N ASP A 16 -12.61 1.68 16.71
CA ASP A 16 -13.13 2.19 17.98
C ASP A 16 -13.61 0.99 18.82
N PRO A 17 -12.76 0.45 19.71
CA PRO A 17 -13.14 -0.66 20.57
C PRO A 17 -14.25 -0.31 21.57
N ALA A 18 -14.39 0.97 21.94
CA ALA A 18 -15.42 1.41 22.89
C ALA A 18 -16.80 1.46 22.22
N GLY A 19 -16.85 1.93 20.97
CA GLY A 19 -18.05 1.90 20.12
C GLY A 19 -18.30 0.54 19.44
N GLY A 20 -17.31 -0.35 19.42
CA GLY A 20 -17.40 -1.65 18.77
C GLY A 20 -17.40 -1.58 17.24
N THR A 21 -16.74 -0.57 16.67
CA THR A 21 -16.74 -0.32 15.22
C THR A 21 -15.33 -0.41 14.63
N ILE A 22 -15.29 -0.77 13.35
CA ILE A 22 -14.09 -0.67 12.52
C ILE A 22 -14.46 0.02 11.21
N THR A 23 -13.49 0.72 10.64
CA THR A 23 -13.61 1.38 9.35
C THR A 23 -12.68 0.71 8.35
N ILE A 24 -13.21 0.38 7.17
CA ILE A 24 -12.46 -0.25 6.07
C ILE A 24 -12.77 0.51 4.79
N ASP A 25 -11.73 0.95 4.08
CA ASP A 25 -11.89 1.57 2.77
C ASP A 25 -11.79 0.51 1.68
N LEU A 26 -12.76 0.48 0.77
CA LEU A 26 -12.84 -0.47 -0.33
C LEU A 26 -12.71 0.26 -1.66
N VAL A 27 -11.62 -0.02 -2.37
CA VAL A 27 -11.47 0.37 -3.77
C VAL A 27 -12.52 -0.39 -4.60
N THR A 28 -13.34 0.34 -5.37
CA THR A 28 -14.49 -0.27 -6.05
C THR A 28 -14.28 -0.54 -7.54
N HIS A 29 -13.19 -0.06 -8.16
CA HIS A 29 -12.95 -0.33 -9.58
C HIS A 29 -12.60 -1.83 -9.82
N GLY A 30 -12.90 -2.32 -11.03
CA GLY A 30 -12.66 -3.72 -11.43
C GLY A 30 -13.85 -4.67 -11.24
N SER A 31 -13.68 -5.92 -11.71
CA SER A 31 -14.71 -6.97 -11.77
C SER A 31 -14.60 -8.03 -10.67
N GLY A 32 -13.78 -7.79 -9.64
CA GLY A 32 -13.63 -8.67 -8.48
C GLY A 32 -14.89 -8.74 -7.60
N LEU A 33 -14.88 -9.57 -6.56
CA LEU A 33 -16.06 -9.74 -5.68
C LEU A 33 -16.39 -8.51 -4.84
N ALA A 34 -15.36 -7.81 -4.37
CA ALA A 34 -15.54 -6.80 -3.34
C ALA A 34 -16.04 -5.45 -3.88
N GLY A 35 -15.62 -5.03 -5.07
CA GLY A 35 -16.09 -3.78 -5.67
C GLY A 35 -17.62 -3.76 -5.87
N PRO A 36 -18.21 -4.77 -6.53
CA PRO A 36 -19.67 -4.92 -6.63
C PRO A 36 -20.36 -5.05 -5.28
N TRP A 37 -19.78 -5.76 -4.31
CA TRP A 37 -20.36 -5.85 -2.97
C TRP A 37 -20.36 -4.48 -2.27
N ALA A 38 -19.23 -3.78 -2.25
CA ALA A 38 -19.06 -2.48 -1.60
C ALA A 38 -20.03 -1.43 -2.15
N ARG A 39 -20.27 -1.42 -3.48
CA ARG A 39 -21.26 -0.53 -4.11
C ARG A 39 -22.71 -0.78 -3.70
N ASN A 40 -23.03 -2.00 -3.28
CA ASN A 40 -24.39 -2.40 -2.93
C ASN A 40 -24.63 -2.55 -1.43
N ALA A 41 -23.57 -2.42 -0.61
CA ALA A 41 -23.63 -2.61 0.83
C ALA A 41 -24.57 -1.60 1.51
N ARG A 42 -25.36 -2.07 2.47
CA ARG A 42 -26.34 -1.29 3.24
C ARG A 42 -26.18 -1.55 4.74
N PRO A 43 -26.61 -0.60 5.61
CA PRO A 43 -26.70 -0.87 7.04
C PRO A 43 -27.55 -2.12 7.32
N GLY A 44 -26.99 -3.05 8.10
CA GLY A 44 -27.59 -4.35 8.40
C GLY A 44 -27.02 -5.53 7.59
N ASP A 45 -26.27 -5.27 6.51
CA ASP A 45 -25.57 -6.32 5.79
C ASP A 45 -24.49 -6.96 6.66
N LEU A 46 -24.38 -8.30 6.58
CA LEU A 46 -23.40 -9.06 7.33
C LEU A 46 -22.13 -9.26 6.51
N VAL A 47 -20.96 -9.10 7.16
CA VAL A 47 -19.65 -9.44 6.63
C VAL A 47 -18.91 -10.32 7.63
N GLN A 48 -18.26 -11.38 7.15
CA GLN A 48 -17.41 -12.21 7.99
C GLN A 48 -15.97 -11.72 7.91
N LEU A 49 -15.36 -11.49 9.07
CA LEU A 49 -14.00 -11.00 9.20
C LEU A 49 -13.09 -12.04 9.84
N VAL A 50 -11.85 -12.11 9.37
CA VAL A 50 -10.79 -12.96 9.93
C VAL A 50 -9.54 -12.10 10.06
N GLY A 51 -9.00 -11.98 11.28
CA GLY A 51 -7.86 -11.09 11.58
C GLY A 51 -7.74 -10.76 13.07
N PRO A 52 -6.94 -9.74 13.43
CA PRO A 52 -6.15 -8.89 12.53
C PRO A 52 -4.99 -9.66 11.88
N GLY A 53 -4.61 -9.25 10.66
CA GLY A 53 -3.43 -9.73 9.95
C GLY A 53 -2.66 -8.55 9.36
N GLY A 54 -1.33 -8.60 9.39
CA GLY A 54 -0.45 -7.53 8.96
C GLY A 54 0.74 -7.37 9.90
N ALA A 55 1.96 -7.32 9.37
CA ALA A 55 3.19 -7.30 10.17
C ALA A 55 3.88 -5.93 10.19
N TYR A 56 3.50 -5.01 9.30
CA TYR A 56 4.12 -3.69 9.25
C TYR A 56 3.50 -2.75 10.28
N SER A 57 4.38 -2.14 11.08
CA SER A 57 4.12 -0.90 11.80
C SER A 57 5.38 -0.04 11.64
N PRO A 58 5.26 1.28 11.45
CA PRO A 58 6.44 2.13 11.41
C PRO A 58 7.28 1.93 12.67
N ASP A 59 8.56 1.61 12.48
CA ASP A 59 9.54 1.53 13.55
C ASP A 59 9.81 2.95 14.08
N PRO A 60 9.58 3.22 15.38
CA PRO A 60 9.83 4.54 15.98
C PRO A 60 11.31 4.90 16.04
N ASP A 61 12.22 3.92 15.97
CA ASP A 61 13.66 4.11 16.04
C ASP A 61 14.29 4.30 14.64
N ALA A 62 13.48 4.44 13.58
CA ALA A 62 13.98 4.76 12.24
C ALA A 62 14.24 6.27 12.13
N ASP A 63 15.35 6.64 11.50
CA ASP A 63 15.75 8.04 11.33
C ASP A 63 14.81 8.78 10.34
N TRP A 64 14.31 8.05 9.35
CA TRP A 64 13.35 8.51 8.35
C TRP A 64 12.49 7.37 7.81
N HIS A 65 11.36 7.71 7.19
CA HIS A 65 10.42 6.75 6.61
C HIS A 65 10.17 7.00 5.12
N LEU A 66 9.93 5.94 4.34
CA LEU A 66 9.45 6.00 2.96
C LEU A 66 8.17 5.17 2.83
N LEU A 67 7.08 5.79 2.43
CA LEU A 67 5.79 5.15 2.23
C LEU A 67 5.36 5.34 0.78
N ALA A 68 5.29 4.25 0.01
CA ALA A 68 4.99 4.32 -1.41
C ALA A 68 3.98 3.25 -1.83
N GLY A 69 3.02 3.64 -2.69
CA GLY A 69 2.05 2.70 -3.21
C GLY A 69 0.98 3.32 -4.11
N ASP A 70 0.18 2.45 -4.70
CA ASP A 70 -1.02 2.86 -5.43
C ASP A 70 -2.24 2.97 -4.49
N ASP A 71 -3.38 3.38 -5.04
CA ASP A 71 -4.69 3.42 -4.39
C ASP A 71 -5.02 2.21 -3.47
N ALA A 72 -4.63 0.99 -3.84
CA ALA A 72 -4.83 -0.20 -3.02
C ALA A 72 -4.00 -0.18 -1.71
N ALA A 73 -2.88 0.53 -1.68
CA ALA A 73 -2.02 0.67 -0.52
C ALA A 73 -2.31 1.91 0.33
N ILE A 74 -3.02 2.91 -0.20
CA ILE A 74 -3.31 4.18 0.48
C ILE A 74 -3.96 3.99 1.86
N PRO A 75 -4.94 3.09 2.07
CA PRO A 75 -5.49 2.87 3.41
C PRO A 75 -4.42 2.41 4.43
N ALA A 76 -3.49 1.55 4.01
CA ALA A 76 -2.39 1.10 4.89
C ALA A 76 -1.38 2.22 5.15
N ILE A 77 -1.07 3.03 4.14
CA ILE A 77 -0.19 4.19 4.28
C ILE A 77 -0.80 5.23 5.21
N SER A 78 -2.10 5.51 5.12
CA SER A 78 -2.80 6.43 6.04
C SER A 78 -2.69 5.97 7.50
N VAL A 79 -2.90 4.67 7.76
CA VAL A 79 -2.71 4.09 9.10
C VAL A 79 -1.26 4.20 9.56
N ALA A 80 -0.29 3.92 8.68
CA ALA A 80 1.13 4.06 9.00
C ALA A 80 1.50 5.51 9.35
N LEU A 81 1.06 6.49 8.54
CA LEU A 81 1.33 7.91 8.77
C LEU A 81 0.85 8.40 10.13
N SER A 82 -0.33 7.94 10.59
CA SER A 82 -0.85 8.31 11.91
C SER A 82 -0.01 7.80 13.10
N ARG A 83 0.92 6.88 12.86
CA ARG A 83 1.80 6.29 13.89
C ARG A 83 3.23 6.82 13.84
N ILE A 84 3.60 7.55 12.78
CA ILE A 84 4.92 8.15 12.66
C ILE A 84 4.97 9.44 13.48
N SER A 85 6.04 9.62 14.24
CA SER A 85 6.21 10.85 15.04
C SER A 85 6.27 12.09 14.13
N PRO A 86 5.61 13.20 14.49
CA PRO A 86 5.57 14.42 13.69
C PRO A 86 6.94 14.99 13.29
N ASP A 87 7.99 14.71 14.06
CA ASP A 87 9.35 15.21 13.85
C ASP A 87 10.21 14.31 12.92
N ARG A 88 9.69 13.16 12.48
CA ARG A 88 10.42 12.27 11.58
C ARG A 88 10.25 12.66 10.12
N LYS A 89 11.35 12.71 9.38
CA LYS A 89 11.33 12.93 7.94
C LYS A 89 10.64 11.73 7.27
N THR A 90 9.61 11.99 6.49
CA THR A 90 8.73 10.99 5.90
C THR A 90 8.49 11.34 4.43
N PHE A 91 8.93 10.47 3.54
CA PHE A 91 8.69 10.57 2.11
C PHE A 91 7.42 9.77 1.77
N VAL A 92 6.46 10.41 1.12
CA VAL A 92 5.19 9.77 0.76
C VAL A 92 4.95 9.92 -0.74
N ILE A 93 4.77 8.80 -1.44
CA ILE A 93 4.59 8.76 -2.89
C ILE A 93 3.37 7.92 -3.20
N LEU A 94 2.32 8.54 -3.73
CA LEU A 94 1.04 7.88 -3.96
C LEU A 94 0.66 7.95 -5.44
N GLU A 95 0.29 6.81 -6.01
CA GLU A 95 -0.24 6.72 -7.37
C GLU A 95 -1.76 6.52 -7.37
N VAL A 96 -2.48 7.44 -8.02
CA VAL A 96 -3.94 7.42 -8.19
C VAL A 96 -4.31 7.60 -9.66
N GLU A 97 -5.59 7.48 -10.02
CA GLU A 97 -5.99 7.62 -11.42
C GLU A 97 -5.77 9.04 -11.92
N ASP A 98 -6.30 10.02 -11.19
CA ASP A 98 -6.33 11.41 -11.61
C ASP A 98 -6.42 12.40 -10.44
N GLU A 99 -6.55 13.69 -10.78
CA GLU A 99 -6.69 14.79 -9.82
C GLU A 99 -7.99 14.71 -8.98
N ALA A 100 -9.04 14.06 -9.48
CA ALA A 100 -10.30 13.93 -8.74
C ALA A 100 -10.15 12.88 -7.63
N ASP A 101 -9.54 11.74 -7.92
CA ASP A 101 -9.19 10.74 -6.89
C ASP A 101 -8.30 11.34 -5.80
N GLN A 102 -7.31 12.15 -6.18
CA GLN A 102 -6.48 12.87 -5.21
C GLN A 102 -7.32 13.78 -4.30
N ALA A 103 -8.18 14.63 -4.89
CA ALA A 103 -9.00 15.57 -4.13
C ALA A 103 -9.98 14.84 -3.17
N ASP A 104 -10.54 13.71 -3.62
CA ASP A 104 -11.39 12.85 -2.79
C ASP A 104 -10.60 12.27 -1.61
N LEU A 105 -9.37 11.81 -1.83
CA LEU A 105 -8.51 11.32 -0.75
C LEU A 105 -8.13 12.43 0.23
N GLU A 106 -7.68 13.58 -0.25
CA GLU A 106 -7.31 14.72 0.59
C GLU A 106 -8.48 15.21 1.46
N SER A 107 -9.72 15.12 0.95
CA SER A 107 -10.91 15.54 1.68
C SER A 107 -11.52 14.45 2.59
N ALA A 108 -11.49 13.17 2.19
CA ALA A 108 -12.23 12.10 2.84
C ALA A 108 -11.37 11.16 3.70
N SER A 109 -10.11 10.94 3.34
CA SER A 109 -9.29 9.86 3.94
C SER A 109 -8.53 10.27 5.21
N GLY A 110 -8.56 11.55 5.57
CA GLY A 110 -7.79 12.09 6.71
C GLY A 110 -6.28 11.92 6.51
N LEU A 111 -5.84 11.70 5.26
CA LEU A 111 -4.45 11.47 4.91
C LEU A 111 -3.64 12.72 5.24
N SER A 112 -2.89 12.61 6.33
CA SER A 112 -2.05 13.68 6.85
C SER A 112 -0.65 13.12 7.08
N THR A 113 0.34 13.88 6.66
CA THR A 113 1.74 13.55 6.84
C THR A 113 2.28 14.16 8.14
N PRO A 114 3.27 13.52 8.78
CA PRO A 114 4.03 14.10 9.88
C PRO A 114 4.49 15.53 9.56
N ALA A 115 4.07 16.49 10.38
CA ALA A 115 4.37 17.93 10.23
C ALA A 115 3.99 18.55 8.87
N GLY A 116 3.04 17.97 8.13
CA GLY A 116 2.58 18.52 6.85
C GLY A 116 3.59 18.39 5.71
N GLN A 117 4.49 17.40 5.79
CA GLN A 117 5.41 17.08 4.70
C GLN A 117 4.65 16.76 3.39
N PRO A 118 5.13 17.21 2.22
CA PRO A 118 4.38 17.06 0.98
C PRO A 118 4.26 15.58 0.56
N ILE A 119 3.11 15.24 0.01
CA ILE A 119 2.90 13.97 -0.70
C ILE A 119 3.25 14.20 -2.17
N ILE A 120 4.05 13.28 -2.74
CA ILE A 120 4.30 13.24 -4.17
C ILE A 120 3.17 12.43 -4.80
N TRP A 121 2.22 13.13 -5.41
CA TRP A 121 1.11 12.53 -6.14
C TRP A 121 1.50 12.21 -7.58
N LEU A 122 1.21 10.99 -7.99
CA LEU A 122 1.40 10.49 -9.35
C LEU A 122 0.03 10.12 -9.92
N HIS A 123 -0.26 10.59 -11.13
CA HIS A 123 -1.55 10.34 -11.78
C HIS A 123 -1.35 9.40 -12.97
N ARG A 124 -2.12 8.33 -13.05
CA ARG A 124 -2.08 7.37 -14.17
C ARG A 124 -2.67 7.94 -15.44
N LYS A 125 -3.75 8.72 -15.34
CA LYS A 125 -4.46 9.33 -16.48
C LYS A 125 -4.80 8.34 -17.60
N GLY A 126 -5.27 7.14 -17.22
CA GLY A 126 -5.61 6.05 -18.13
C GLY A 126 -4.42 5.25 -18.67
N ASP A 127 -3.19 5.58 -18.29
CA ASP A 127 -2.03 4.80 -18.69
C ASP A 127 -2.01 3.43 -17.99
N GLU A 128 -1.54 2.41 -18.72
CA GLU A 128 -1.30 1.10 -18.13
C GLU A 128 -0.12 1.12 -17.14
N HIS A 129 -0.05 0.09 -16.29
CA HIS A 129 1.17 -0.20 -15.55
C HIS A 129 2.28 -0.62 -16.50
N THR A 130 3.42 0.06 -16.39
CA THR A 130 4.55 -0.09 -17.31
C THR A 130 5.69 -0.88 -16.65
N ALA A 131 6.67 -1.29 -17.47
CA ALA A 131 7.90 -1.91 -16.97
C ALA A 131 8.81 -0.93 -16.20
N GLN A 132 8.54 0.38 -16.24
CA GLN A 132 9.24 1.41 -15.48
C GLN A 132 8.22 2.15 -14.61
N PRO A 133 7.94 1.64 -13.39
CA PRO A 133 6.87 2.15 -12.56
C PRO A 133 7.08 3.63 -12.22
N ARG A 134 6.02 4.45 -12.31
CA ARG A 134 6.09 5.89 -12.00
C ARG A 134 6.60 6.14 -10.58
N ILE A 135 6.19 5.30 -9.63
CA ILE A 135 6.66 5.33 -8.23
C ILE A 135 8.19 5.17 -8.16
N LEU A 136 8.78 4.26 -8.93
CA LEU A 136 10.24 4.11 -8.96
C LEU A 136 10.91 5.37 -9.51
N GLU A 137 10.38 5.94 -10.60
CA GLU A 137 10.93 7.16 -11.19
C GLU A 137 10.82 8.37 -10.24
N ALA A 138 9.79 8.42 -9.39
CA ALA A 138 9.66 9.43 -8.34
C ALA A 138 10.62 9.21 -7.17
N ILE A 139 10.98 7.96 -6.85
CA ILE A 139 11.92 7.62 -5.77
C ILE A 139 13.38 7.93 -6.16
N LYS A 140 13.77 7.64 -7.40
CA LYS A 140 15.15 7.82 -7.88
C LYS A 140 15.78 9.20 -7.60
N PRO A 141 15.10 10.34 -7.80
CA PRO A 141 15.68 11.65 -7.54
C PRO A 141 15.60 12.09 -6.07
N LEU A 142 15.03 11.30 -5.16
CA LEU A 142 14.92 11.69 -3.75
C LEU A 142 16.28 11.79 -3.08
N ASP A 143 16.46 12.87 -2.34
CA ASP A 143 17.55 13.06 -1.39
C ASP A 143 17.18 12.42 -0.04
N LEU A 144 17.37 11.11 0.03
CA LEU A 144 17.17 10.31 1.24
C LEU A 144 18.30 10.62 2.23
N PRO A 145 18.00 10.99 3.49
CA PRO A 145 19.03 11.30 4.48
C PRO A 145 19.91 10.10 4.79
N ASP A 146 21.09 10.39 5.33
CA ASP A 146 21.88 9.39 6.06
C ASP A 146 21.09 8.83 7.26
N GLY A 147 21.48 7.65 7.72
CA GLY A 147 20.83 6.94 8.83
C GLY A 147 19.93 5.80 8.37
N ARG A 148 19.26 5.15 9.33
CA ARG A 148 18.40 3.99 9.09
C ARG A 148 17.03 4.45 8.60
N GLY A 149 16.72 4.17 7.34
CA GLY A 149 15.40 4.38 6.76
C GLY A 149 14.52 3.15 6.89
N HIS A 150 13.23 3.34 7.19
CA HIS A 150 12.25 2.26 7.23
C HIS A 150 11.16 2.46 6.16
N ALA A 151 10.99 1.48 5.27
CA ALA A 151 10.17 1.63 4.08
C ALA A 151 8.96 0.68 4.03
N PHE A 152 7.86 1.20 3.49
CA PHE A 152 6.65 0.47 3.13
C PHE A 152 6.34 0.69 1.66
N VAL A 153 6.42 -0.37 0.85
CA VAL A 153 6.22 -0.32 -0.60
C VAL A 153 5.23 -1.40 -1.03
N HIS A 154 3.96 -1.03 -1.17
CA HIS A 154 2.87 -1.97 -1.43
C HIS A 154 2.02 -1.48 -2.61
N GLY A 155 1.41 -2.39 -3.36
CA GLY A 155 0.59 -2.06 -4.54
C GLY A 155 0.72 -3.10 -5.64
N GLU A 156 0.81 -2.67 -6.90
CA GLU A 156 1.05 -3.56 -8.04
C GLU A 156 2.38 -4.32 -7.92
N ALA A 157 2.35 -5.64 -8.16
CA ALA A 157 3.45 -6.56 -7.90
C ALA A 157 4.73 -6.31 -8.71
N GLY A 158 4.62 -5.87 -9.97
CA GLY A 158 5.76 -5.45 -10.79
C GLY A 158 6.39 -4.17 -10.24
N MET A 159 5.57 -3.18 -9.89
CA MET A 159 6.03 -1.95 -9.25
C MET A 159 6.81 -2.22 -7.97
N VAL A 160 6.24 -3.03 -7.07
CA VAL A 160 6.86 -3.38 -5.79
C VAL A 160 8.22 -4.06 -5.99
N ARG A 161 8.31 -4.98 -6.96
CA ARG A 161 9.55 -5.74 -7.25
C ARG A 161 10.68 -4.81 -7.68
N GLU A 162 10.40 -3.88 -8.60
CA GLU A 162 11.40 -2.94 -9.09
C GLU A 162 11.84 -1.91 -8.04
N VAL A 163 10.91 -1.40 -7.24
CA VAL A 163 11.24 -0.49 -6.13
C VAL A 163 12.06 -1.21 -5.06
N ARG A 164 11.69 -2.45 -4.70
CA ARG A 164 12.47 -3.28 -3.76
C ARG A 164 13.91 -3.45 -4.22
N ARG A 165 14.10 -3.85 -5.49
CA ARG A 165 15.43 -4.02 -6.09
C ARG A 165 16.25 -2.73 -6.02
N HIS A 166 15.65 -1.58 -6.33
CA HIS A 166 16.34 -0.28 -6.23
C HIS A 166 16.75 0.05 -4.80
N LEU A 167 15.83 -0.04 -3.83
CA LEU A 167 16.11 0.31 -2.44
C LEU A 167 17.20 -0.58 -1.82
N VAL A 168 17.19 -1.89 -2.11
CA VAL A 168 18.17 -2.81 -1.54
C VAL A 168 19.49 -2.75 -2.31
N ASN A 169 19.49 -2.99 -3.62
CA ASN A 169 20.73 -3.19 -4.38
C ASN A 169 21.43 -1.86 -4.73
N GLU A 170 20.67 -0.78 -4.93
CA GLU A 170 21.22 0.51 -5.37
C GLU A 170 21.33 1.52 -4.21
N ARG A 171 20.43 1.46 -3.22
CA ARG A 171 20.45 2.35 -2.04
C ARG A 171 21.00 1.68 -0.77
N GLY A 172 21.25 0.37 -0.78
CA GLY A 172 21.85 -0.33 0.36
C GLY A 172 20.94 -0.45 1.59
N MET A 173 19.62 -0.33 1.42
CA MET A 173 18.66 -0.53 2.50
C MET A 173 18.65 -1.99 2.95
N ASP A 174 18.62 -2.21 4.27
CA ASP A 174 18.45 -3.56 4.82
C ASP A 174 17.06 -4.10 4.47
N VAL A 175 16.98 -5.35 4.03
CA VAL A 175 15.72 -6.04 3.72
C VAL A 175 14.80 -6.12 4.94
N LEU A 176 15.35 -6.09 6.16
CA LEU A 176 14.58 -6.06 7.40
C LEU A 176 13.90 -4.71 7.65
N ASP A 177 14.45 -3.63 7.08
CA ASP A 177 13.87 -2.30 7.15
C ASP A 177 12.91 -2.01 5.98
N LEU A 178 12.56 -3.02 5.17
CA LEU A 178 11.70 -2.88 4.00
C LEU A 178 10.51 -3.87 4.01
N SER A 179 9.30 -3.33 4.20
CA SER A 179 8.07 -4.07 3.91
C SER A 179 7.66 -3.85 2.46
N ALA A 180 7.90 -4.85 1.61
CA ALA A 180 7.56 -4.81 0.19
C ALA A 180 6.60 -5.95 -0.19
N THR A 181 5.34 -5.65 -0.54
CA THR A 181 4.36 -6.68 -0.91
C THR A 181 3.46 -6.27 -2.07
N GLY A 182 3.44 -7.10 -3.12
CA GLY A 182 2.42 -7.02 -4.18
C GLY A 182 1.03 -7.37 -3.64
N TYR A 183 0.13 -6.40 -3.65
CA TYR A 183 -1.29 -6.54 -3.29
C TYR A 183 -2.08 -7.15 -4.44
N TRP A 184 -1.77 -6.72 -5.65
CA TRP A 184 -2.40 -7.19 -6.87
C TRP A 184 -1.37 -7.23 -8.01
N LYS A 185 -1.76 -7.74 -9.17
CA LYS A 185 -0.88 -7.83 -10.35
C LYS A 185 -1.64 -7.47 -11.61
N PHE A 186 -1.06 -6.61 -12.43
CA PHE A 186 -1.70 -6.15 -13.65
C PHE A 186 -2.03 -7.33 -14.59
N ARG A 187 -3.19 -7.27 -15.26
CA ARG A 187 -3.75 -8.33 -16.13
C ARG A 187 -3.92 -9.70 -15.47
N ARG A 188 -3.90 -9.78 -14.13
CA ARG A 188 -4.24 -10.99 -13.39
C ARG A 188 -5.51 -10.77 -12.60
N THR A 189 -6.36 -11.79 -12.59
CA THR A 189 -7.43 -11.86 -11.61
C THR A 189 -6.82 -12.05 -10.24
N GLU A 190 -7.55 -11.73 -9.19
CA GLU A 190 -7.07 -11.91 -7.82
C GLU A 190 -6.78 -13.38 -7.49
N GLU A 191 -7.56 -14.32 -8.05
CA GLU A 191 -7.34 -15.76 -7.90
C GLU A 191 -6.03 -16.18 -8.57
N GLY A 192 -5.81 -15.76 -9.81
CA GLY A 192 -4.56 -16.00 -10.52
C GLY A 192 -3.36 -15.35 -9.83
N TRP A 193 -3.52 -14.14 -9.28
CA TRP A 193 -2.45 -13.50 -8.52
C TRP A 193 -2.11 -14.28 -7.25
N ARG A 194 -3.11 -14.77 -6.51
CA ARG A 194 -2.87 -15.58 -5.30
C ARG A 194 -2.12 -16.88 -5.62
N GLU A 195 -2.40 -17.49 -6.76
CA GLU A 195 -1.68 -18.67 -7.25
C GLU A 195 -0.25 -18.34 -7.69
N ASP A 196 -0.04 -17.21 -8.38
CA ASP A 196 1.27 -16.74 -8.84
C ASP A 196 2.17 -16.21 -7.69
N LYS A 197 1.57 -15.75 -6.58
CA LYS A 197 2.27 -15.00 -5.51
C LYS A 197 3.46 -15.74 -4.88
N PRO A 198 3.41 -17.05 -4.61
CA PRO A 198 4.57 -17.79 -4.09
C PRO A 198 5.77 -17.78 -5.05
N GLU A 199 5.53 -17.96 -6.35
CA GLU A 199 6.60 -17.89 -7.36
C GLU A 199 7.14 -16.47 -7.49
N TRP A 200 6.25 -15.47 -7.52
CA TRP A 200 6.68 -14.07 -7.52
C TRP A 200 7.57 -13.74 -6.32
N LYS A 201 7.25 -14.23 -5.12
CA LYS A 201 8.10 -14.05 -3.93
C LYS A 201 9.48 -14.64 -4.14
N ARG A 202 9.57 -15.87 -4.65
CA ARG A 202 10.86 -16.52 -4.95
C ARG A 202 11.69 -15.69 -5.91
N LEU A 203 11.10 -15.23 -7.01
CA LEU A 203 11.78 -14.39 -8.01
C LEU A 203 12.22 -13.04 -7.42
N ALA A 204 11.39 -12.43 -6.58
CA ALA A 204 11.73 -11.17 -5.93
C ALA A 204 12.92 -11.33 -4.96
N GLU A 205 13.07 -12.47 -4.29
CA GLU A 205 14.26 -12.78 -3.47
C GLU A 205 15.49 -13.04 -4.33
N GLU A 206 15.34 -13.71 -5.48
CA GLU A 206 16.46 -13.95 -6.40
C GLU A 206 17.04 -12.66 -6.99
N ASP A 207 16.24 -11.60 -7.16
CA ASP A 207 16.74 -10.31 -7.63
C ASP A 207 17.67 -9.58 -6.65
N LEU A 208 17.68 -10.01 -5.39
CA LEU A 208 18.52 -9.42 -4.34
C LEU A 208 19.84 -10.17 -4.13
N ALA A 209 20.00 -11.33 -4.75
CA ALA A 209 21.22 -12.15 -4.69
C ALA A 209 22.27 -11.66 -5.70
#